data_AF-A0A067P6K0-F1
#
_entry.id   AF-A0A067P6K0-F1
#
_cell.length_a   1.000
_cell.length_b   1.000
_cell.length_c   1.000
_cell.angle_alpha   90.00
_cell.angle_beta   90.00
_cell.angle_gamma   90.00
#
_symmetry.space_group_name_H-M   'P 1'
#
loop_
_entity.id
_entity.type
_entity.pdbx_description
1 polymer ?
#
loop_
_entity_poly.entity_id
_entity_poly.type
_entity_poly.pdbx_seq_one_letter_code
_entity_poly.pdbx_strand_id
1 'polypeptide(L)'
;MSFSVPVESESATILNYLLNNTSPEELHERLSKAVKSTMMLPSDLEVLLSSLQTAGIVTSAARAAAHDDTPRHCVRCHTRYIERNNSSTACTIAHVRPVLVKTNKNIDVHHWPCCGGWAHVGMYPSKPHFLGRHTTRGCNVEYNNTNVRTCEERNCGDVREESLLFLCEI
;
A
#
# COMPACT_ATOMS: atom_id res chain seq x y z
N MET A 1 -21.27 -33.58 -14.35
CA MET A 1 -19.91 -33.28 -13.85
C MET A 1 -19.94 -33.55 -12.35
N SER A 2 -19.16 -34.51 -11.87
CA SER A 2 -19.14 -34.88 -10.45
C SER A 2 -18.09 -34.03 -9.76
N PHE A 3 -18.50 -33.12 -8.88
CA PHE A 3 -17.58 -32.40 -8.01
C PHE A 3 -17.18 -33.38 -6.90
N SER A 4 -15.93 -33.82 -6.90
CA SER A 4 -15.37 -34.61 -5.80
C SER A 4 -15.47 -33.80 -4.51
N VAL A 5 -16.04 -34.42 -3.47
CA VAL A 5 -16.04 -33.88 -2.11
C VAL A 5 -14.59 -33.58 -1.73
N PRO A 6 -14.25 -32.38 -1.23
CA PRO A 6 -12.90 -32.10 -0.79
C PRO A 6 -12.56 -33.09 0.32
N VAL A 7 -11.58 -33.95 0.08
CA VAL A 7 -10.99 -34.76 1.14
C VAL A 7 -10.25 -33.78 2.03
N GLU A 8 -10.80 -33.47 3.20
CA GLU A 8 -10.13 -32.66 4.21
C GLU A 8 -8.90 -33.44 4.68
N SER A 9 -7.73 -33.12 4.11
CA SER A 9 -6.48 -33.66 4.59
C SER A 9 -6.18 -33.08 5.97
N GLU A 10 -5.55 -33.85 6.84
CA GLU A 10 -5.11 -33.38 8.16
C GLU A 10 -4.29 -32.08 8.04
N SER A 11 -3.44 -31.99 7.02
CA SER A 11 -2.65 -30.78 6.70
C SER A 11 -3.52 -29.56 6.38
N ALA A 12 -4.62 -29.74 5.64
CA ALA A 12 -5.56 -28.65 5.35
C ALA A 12 -6.28 -28.17 6.61
N THR A 13 -6.68 -29.09 7.49
CA THR A 13 -7.31 -28.75 8.78
C THR A 13 -6.35 -27.96 9.68
N ILE A 14 -5.09 -28.39 9.79
CA ILE A 14 -4.06 -27.67 10.56
C ILE A 14 -3.82 -26.28 9.97
N LEU A 15 -3.68 -26.17 8.64
CA LEU A 15 -3.44 -24.89 7.98
C LEU A 15 -4.61 -23.92 8.17
N ASN A 16 -5.85 -24.40 8.00
CA ASN A 16 -7.05 -23.60 8.24
C ASN A 16 -7.16 -23.15 9.69
N TYR A 17 -6.87 -24.04 10.65
CA TYR A 17 -6.82 -23.67 12.06
C TYR A 17 -5.80 -22.55 12.30
N LEU A 18 -4.59 -22.68 11.74
CA LEU A 18 -3.55 -21.67 11.89
C LEU A 18 -3.98 -20.33 11.27
N LEU A 19 -4.53 -20.32 10.06
CA LEU A 19 -4.96 -19.09 9.38
C LEU A 19 -6.13 -18.40 10.10
N ASN A 20 -7.06 -19.16 10.69
CA ASN A 20 -8.20 -18.61 11.41
C ASN A 20 -7.86 -18.10 12.83
N ASN A 21 -6.77 -18.59 13.42
CA ASN A 21 -6.38 -18.26 14.80
C ASN A 21 -5.09 -17.42 14.90
N THR A 22 -4.52 -17.00 13.78
CA THR A 22 -3.34 -16.12 13.74
C THR A 22 -3.74 -14.78 13.11
N SER A 23 -3.39 -13.66 13.74
CA SER A 23 -3.65 -12.36 13.11
C SER A 23 -2.78 -12.17 11.86
N PRO A 24 -3.22 -11.36 10.88
CA PRO A 24 -2.41 -11.05 9.71
C PRO A 24 -1.03 -10.46 10.07
N GLU A 25 -0.98 -9.62 11.10
CA GLU A 25 0.25 -9.00 11.58
C GLU A 25 1.23 -10.03 12.16
N GLU A 26 0.72 -10.96 12.97
CA GLU A 26 1.53 -12.02 13.56
C GLU A 26 2.03 -13.01 12.50
N LEU A 27 1.17 -13.39 11.55
CA LEU A 27 1.56 -14.24 10.43
C LEU A 27 2.67 -13.58 9.60
N HIS A 28 2.52 -12.29 9.28
CA HIS A 28 3.52 -11.52 8.56
C HIS A 28 4.84 -11.43 9.33
N GLU A 29 4.80 -11.19 10.64
CA GLU A 29 5.99 -11.14 11.49
C GLU A 29 6.73 -12.49 11.51
N ARG A 30 6.00 -13.59 11.72
CA ARG A 30 6.56 -14.95 11.74
C ARG A 30 7.22 -15.32 10.40
N LEU A 31 6.54 -15.06 9.28
CA LEU A 31 7.08 -15.29 7.94
C LEU A 31 8.31 -14.42 7.68
N SER A 32 8.25 -13.12 8.01
CA SER A 32 9.38 -12.20 7.86
C SER A 32 10.60 -12.63 8.66
N LYS A 33 10.40 -13.12 9.88
CA LYS A 33 11.46 -13.63 10.74
C LYS A 33 12.05 -14.93 10.18
N ALA A 34 11.22 -15.83 9.67
CA ALA A 34 11.67 -17.08 9.05
C ALA A 34 12.53 -16.80 7.81
N VAL A 35 12.08 -15.92 6.91
CA VAL A 35 12.80 -15.54 5.68
C VAL A 35 14.15 -14.87 5.97
N LYS A 36 14.25 -14.12 7.07
CA LYS A 36 15.50 -13.48 7.51
C LYS A 36 16.39 -14.38 8.37
N SER A 37 15.93 -15.58 8.71
CA SER A 37 16.67 -16.51 9.57
C SER A 37 17.87 -17.08 8.83
N THR A 38 19.02 -17.13 9.50
CA THR A 38 20.23 -17.78 8.98
C THR A 38 20.09 -19.30 8.87
N MET A 39 19.07 -19.89 9.51
CA MET A 39 18.81 -21.33 9.46
C MET A 39 18.01 -21.76 8.24
N MET A 40 17.43 -20.82 7.48
CA MET A 40 16.64 -21.15 6.30
C MET A 40 17.58 -21.37 5.11
N LEU A 41 17.55 -22.56 4.51
CA LEU A 41 18.38 -22.84 3.34
C LEU A 41 17.76 -22.17 2.09
N PRO A 42 18.57 -21.80 1.08
CA PRO A 42 18.05 -21.27 -0.17
C PRO A 42 17.01 -22.18 -0.84
N SER A 43 17.17 -23.50 -0.73
CA SER A 43 16.18 -24.47 -1.23
C SER A 43 14.82 -24.36 -0.55
N ASP A 44 14.79 -24.07 0.76
CA ASP A 44 13.55 -23.96 1.52
C ASP A 44 12.79 -22.69 1.11
N LEU A 45 13.52 -21.61 0.81
CA LEU A 45 12.95 -20.37 0.28
C LEU A 45 12.32 -20.59 -1.10
N GLU A 46 12.98 -21.33 -1.99
CA GLU A 46 12.44 -21.66 -3.31
C GLU A 46 11.17 -22.53 -3.21
N VAL A 47 11.16 -23.52 -2.30
CA VAL A 47 9.97 -24.35 -2.05
C VAL A 47 8.81 -23.49 -1.52
N LEU A 48 9.08 -22.58 -0.58
CA LEU A 48 8.08 -21.66 -0.06
C LEU A 48 7.54 -20.74 -1.17
N LEU A 49 8.43 -20.14 -1.97
CA LEU A 49 8.06 -19.24 -3.04
C LEU A 49 7.19 -19.95 -4.10
N SER A 50 7.56 -21.18 -4.48
CA SER A 50 6.79 -22.03 -5.40
C SER A 50 5.40 -22.38 -4.84
N SER A 51 5.32 -22.68 -3.54
CA SER A 51 4.04 -22.96 -2.87
C SER A 51 3.12 -21.73 -2.87
N LEU A 52 3.67 -20.55 -2.55
CA LEU A 52 2.91 -19.28 -2.59
C LEU A 52 2.49 -18.89 -4.00
N GLN A 53 3.30 -19.21 -5.01
CA GLN A 53 2.94 -19.02 -6.42
C GLN A 53 1.79 -19.94 -6.83
N THR A 54 1.83 -21.21 -6.42
CA THR A 54 0.76 -22.19 -6.69
C THR A 54 -0.56 -21.77 -6.02
N ALA A 55 -0.49 -21.18 -4.83
CA ALA A 55 -1.64 -20.60 -4.13
C ALA A 55 -2.15 -19.28 -4.74
N GLY A 56 -1.47 -18.74 -5.77
CA GLY A 56 -1.83 -17.47 -6.40
C GLY A 56 -1.48 -16.22 -5.58
N ILE A 57 -0.73 -16.36 -4.49
CA ILE A 57 -0.30 -15.25 -3.63
C ILE A 57 0.85 -14.50 -4.29
N VAL A 58 1.85 -15.23 -4.79
CA VAL A 58 2.95 -14.65 -5.56
C VAL A 58 2.60 -14.67 -7.03
N THR A 59 2.33 -13.49 -7.58
CA THR A 59 2.04 -13.32 -9.00
C THR A 59 3.32 -13.06 -9.81
N SER A 60 3.25 -13.29 -11.12
CA SER A 60 4.33 -12.89 -12.04
C SER A 60 4.65 -11.39 -11.92
N ALA A 61 3.63 -10.56 -11.70
CA ALA A 61 3.78 -9.13 -11.48
C ALA A 61 4.55 -8.82 -10.18
N ALA A 62 4.29 -9.54 -9.09
CA ALA A 62 5.02 -9.37 -7.84
C ALA A 62 6.51 -9.73 -8.00
N ARG A 63 6.82 -10.81 -8.73
CA ARG A 63 8.20 -11.18 -9.04
C ARG A 63 8.89 -10.13 -9.91
N ALA A 64 8.22 -9.62 -10.95
CA ALA A 64 8.76 -8.55 -11.79
C ALA A 64 9.05 -7.29 -10.96
N ALA A 65 8.13 -6.88 -10.09
CA ALA A 65 8.30 -5.73 -9.21
C ALA A 65 9.49 -5.87 -8.23
N ALA A 66 9.74 -7.07 -7.72
CA ALA A 66 10.86 -7.33 -6.81
C ALA A 66 12.24 -7.13 -7.46
N HIS A 67 12.34 -7.24 -8.78
CA HIS A 67 13.56 -7.04 -9.57
C HIS A 67 13.56 -5.74 -10.37
N ASP A 68 12.53 -4.90 -10.23
CA ASP A 68 12.42 -3.66 -10.99
C ASP A 68 13.18 -2.52 -10.29
N ASP A 69 14.33 -2.20 -10.89
CA ASP A 69 15.22 -1.10 -10.49
C ASP A 69 14.96 0.22 -11.22
N THR A 70 13.92 0.27 -12.05
CA THR A 70 13.58 1.46 -12.84
C THR A 70 13.11 2.59 -11.93
N PRO A 71 13.75 3.78 -11.98
CA PRO A 71 13.24 4.95 -11.30
C PRO A 71 11.91 5.39 -11.92
N ARG A 72 10.88 5.52 -11.08
CA ARG A 72 9.53 5.94 -11.46
C ARG A 72 9.18 7.24 -10.74
N HIS A 73 8.23 7.99 -11.29
CA HIS A 73 7.67 9.18 -10.65
C HIS A 73 6.31 8.84 -10.04
N CYS A 74 6.13 9.07 -8.74
CA CYS A 74 4.83 8.88 -8.11
C CYS A 74 3.91 10.05 -8.46
N VAL A 75 2.84 9.81 -9.20
CA VAL A 75 1.88 10.87 -9.59
C VAL A 75 1.00 11.36 -8.44
N ARG A 76 1.13 10.75 -7.25
CA ARG A 76 0.40 11.12 -6.03
C ARG A 76 1.21 12.02 -5.10
N CYS A 77 2.45 11.64 -4.79
CA CYS A 77 3.33 12.39 -3.88
C CYS A 77 4.44 13.17 -4.59
N HIS A 78 4.58 12.97 -5.90
CA HIS A 78 5.59 13.61 -6.78
C HIS A 78 7.05 13.29 -6.44
N THR A 79 7.28 12.22 -5.68
CA THR A 79 8.62 11.73 -5.36
C THR A 79 9.03 10.66 -6.35
N ARG A 80 10.31 10.68 -6.75
CA ARG A 80 10.91 9.56 -7.48
C ARG A 80 11.08 8.36 -6.56
N TYR A 81 10.78 7.16 -7.05
CA TYR A 81 10.85 5.94 -6.28
C TYR A 81 11.31 4.76 -7.15
N ILE A 82 11.75 3.68 -6.51
CA ILE A 82 12.11 2.41 -7.17
C ILE A 82 11.06 1.37 -6.78
N GLU A 83 10.53 0.61 -7.75
CA GLU A 83 9.39 -0.28 -7.52
C GLU A 83 9.70 -1.40 -6.51
N ARG A 84 10.91 -1.95 -6.49
CA ARG A 84 11.30 -2.95 -5.46
C ARG A 84 11.22 -2.42 -4.01
N ASN A 85 11.28 -1.10 -3.83
CA ASN A 85 11.18 -0.42 -2.54
C ASN A 85 9.75 0.11 -2.27
N ASN A 86 8.79 -0.12 -3.17
CA ASN A 86 7.45 0.43 -3.14
C ASN A 86 6.51 -0.37 -2.21
N SER A 87 6.76 -0.28 -0.91
CA SER A 87 5.97 -0.92 0.15
C SER A 87 4.57 -0.32 0.28
N SER A 88 3.69 -1.00 1.02
CA SER A 88 2.33 -0.53 1.34
C SER A 88 2.28 0.80 2.11
N THR A 89 3.41 1.30 2.60
CA THR A 89 3.52 2.54 3.37
C THR A 89 4.52 3.54 2.78
N ALA A 90 5.11 3.25 1.61
CA ALA A 90 6.16 4.06 1.01
C ALA A 90 5.69 5.46 0.61
N CYS A 91 4.49 5.57 0.02
CA CYS A 91 3.88 6.84 -0.34
C CYS A 91 3.14 7.42 0.87
N THR A 92 3.76 8.39 1.54
CA THR A 92 3.18 9.12 2.66
C THR A 92 2.91 10.57 2.29
N ILE A 93 1.69 11.06 2.55
CA ILE A 93 1.30 12.46 2.31
C ILE A 93 0.81 13.04 3.62
N ALA A 94 1.51 14.07 4.12
CA ALA A 94 1.09 14.76 5.33
C ALA A 94 -0.20 15.56 5.11
N HIS A 95 -0.96 15.75 6.18
CA HIS A 95 -2.04 16.72 6.18
C HIS A 95 -1.50 18.13 5.92
N VAL A 96 -2.28 18.98 5.25
CA VAL A 96 -1.98 20.42 5.21
C VAL A 96 -2.07 21.02 6.61
N ARG A 97 -1.42 22.16 6.82
CA ARG A 97 -1.51 22.89 8.10
C ARG A 97 -2.98 23.14 8.45
N PRO A 98 -3.43 22.81 9.68
CA PRO A 98 -4.79 23.08 10.08
C PRO A 98 -5.04 24.59 10.17
N VAL A 99 -6.29 24.98 9.95
CA VAL A 99 -6.79 26.34 10.16
C VAL A 99 -7.54 26.35 11.50
N LEU A 100 -7.30 27.40 12.29
CA LEU A 100 -8.04 27.61 13.53
C LEU A 100 -9.41 28.20 13.20
N VAL A 101 -10.47 27.55 13.69
CA VAL A 101 -11.86 27.99 13.48
C VAL A 101 -12.54 28.13 14.83
N LYS A 102 -13.27 29.24 15.03
CA LYS A 102 -14.13 29.42 16.20
C LYS A 102 -15.50 28.85 15.92
N THR A 103 -15.92 27.90 16.76
CA THR A 103 -17.30 27.37 16.73
C THR A 103 -18.28 28.36 17.35
N ASN A 104 -19.59 28.16 17.10
CA ASN A 104 -20.67 28.95 17.73
C ASN A 104 -20.67 28.90 19.28
N LYS A 105 -19.92 27.96 19.87
CA LYS A 105 -19.74 27.81 21.32
C LYS A 105 -18.49 28.53 21.84
N ASN A 106 -17.83 29.37 21.02
CA ASN A 106 -16.55 30.01 21.34
C ASN A 106 -15.42 29.03 21.68
N ILE A 107 -15.49 27.81 21.14
CA ILE A 107 -14.41 26.82 21.26
C ILE A 107 -13.56 26.90 19.99
N ASP A 108 -12.25 27.09 20.17
CA ASP A 108 -11.26 27.00 19.10
C ASP A 108 -11.05 25.53 18.71
N VAL A 109 -11.13 25.25 17.42
CA VAL A 109 -10.89 23.92 16.83
C VAL A 109 -9.94 24.01 15.65
N HIS A 110 -9.15 22.97 15.44
CA HIS A 110 -8.36 22.79 14.22
C HIS A 110 -9.22 22.12 13.15
N HIS A 111 -9.31 22.74 11.99
CA HIS A 111 -9.89 22.17 10.78
C HIS A 111 -8.79 21.85 9.76
N TRP A 112 -8.81 20.67 9.16
CA TRP A 112 -7.88 20.25 8.10
C TRP A 112 -8.56 20.27 6.73
N PRO A 113 -8.31 21.30 5.90
CA PRO A 113 -8.97 21.44 4.60
C PRO A 113 -8.78 20.25 3.65
N CYS A 114 -7.68 19.51 3.77
CA CYS A 114 -7.39 18.36 2.91
C CYS A 114 -8.35 17.16 3.06
N CYS A 115 -8.98 16.99 4.22
CA CYS A 115 -9.86 15.85 4.49
C CYS A 115 -11.16 16.24 5.21
N GLY A 116 -11.36 17.53 5.50
CA GLY A 116 -12.50 18.00 6.30
C GLY A 116 -12.44 17.55 7.76
N GLY A 117 -11.27 17.10 8.25
CA GLY A 117 -11.10 16.65 9.62
C GLY A 117 -11.20 17.80 10.61
N TRP A 118 -11.74 17.54 11.80
CA TRP A 118 -11.86 18.51 12.90
C TRP A 118 -11.31 17.90 14.19
N ALA A 119 -10.60 18.69 14.98
CA ALA A 119 -10.17 18.29 16.31
C ALA A 119 -10.04 19.49 17.24
N HIS A 120 -10.08 19.24 18.54
CA HIS A 120 -9.74 20.26 19.53
C HIS A 120 -8.28 20.68 19.39
N VAL A 121 -7.98 21.95 19.73
CA VAL A 121 -6.61 22.45 19.77
C VAL A 121 -5.77 21.57 20.69
N GLY A 122 -4.59 21.16 20.21
CA GLY A 122 -3.70 20.21 20.91
C GLY A 122 -3.91 18.74 20.52
N MET A 123 -5.00 18.40 19.83
CA MET A 123 -5.17 17.08 19.23
C MET A 123 -4.73 17.13 17.75
N TYR A 124 -3.87 16.19 17.35
CA TYR A 124 -3.38 16.05 15.98
C TYR A 124 -3.77 14.69 15.42
N PRO A 125 -4.03 14.57 14.11
CA PRO A 125 -4.27 13.27 13.49
C PRO A 125 -3.05 12.37 13.69
N SER A 126 -3.30 11.15 14.20
CA SER A 126 -2.25 10.15 14.44
C SER A 126 -1.71 9.53 13.16
N LYS A 127 -2.44 9.68 12.04
CA LYS A 127 -2.10 9.15 10.72
C LYS A 127 -1.88 10.30 9.72
N PRO A 128 -1.04 10.08 8.69
CA PRO A 128 -0.93 11.01 7.57
C PRO A 128 -2.24 11.06 6.78
N HIS A 129 -2.38 12.06 5.91
CA HIS A 129 -3.55 12.18 5.03
C HIS A 129 -3.67 10.99 4.08
N PHE A 130 -2.53 10.49 3.59
CA PHE A 130 -2.46 9.28 2.80
C PHE A 130 -1.27 8.42 3.23
N LEU A 131 -1.49 7.10 3.26
CA LEU A 131 -0.47 6.08 3.46
C LEU A 131 -0.75 4.93 2.50
N GLY A 132 0.21 4.60 1.63
CA GLY A 132 -0.01 3.58 0.60
C GLY A 132 1.25 3.29 -0.22
N ARG A 133 1.07 2.51 -1.30
CA ARG A 133 2.10 2.36 -2.35
C ARG A 133 2.16 3.61 -3.23
N HIS A 134 3.35 3.95 -3.72
CA HIS A 134 3.52 4.85 -4.84
C HIS A 134 2.80 4.29 -6.08
N THR A 135 2.35 5.19 -6.95
CA THR A 135 1.64 4.85 -8.18
C THR A 135 2.12 5.76 -9.31
N THR A 136 2.26 5.20 -10.51
CA THR A 136 2.38 5.97 -11.76
C THR A 136 1.04 6.20 -12.44
N ARG A 137 -0.04 5.55 -11.96
CA ARG A 137 -1.38 5.61 -12.55
C ARG A 137 -2.19 6.73 -11.92
N GLY A 138 -2.44 7.78 -12.69
CA GLY A 138 -3.20 8.97 -12.25
C GLY A 138 -4.66 8.66 -11.92
N CYS A 139 -5.31 7.75 -12.64
CA CYS A 139 -6.71 7.41 -12.36
C CYS A 139 -6.93 6.67 -11.02
N ASN A 140 -5.86 6.19 -10.39
CA ASN A 140 -5.91 5.60 -9.04
C ASN A 140 -5.60 6.64 -7.94
N VAL A 141 -5.68 7.93 -8.26
CA VAL A 141 -5.38 9.02 -7.34
C VAL A 141 -6.59 9.94 -7.22
N GLU A 142 -7.09 10.06 -6.00
CA GLU A 142 -8.08 11.05 -5.62
C GLU A 142 -7.38 12.41 -5.41
N TYR A 143 -7.24 13.16 -6.50
CA TYR A 143 -6.66 14.50 -6.46
C TYR A 143 -7.56 15.47 -5.71
N ASN A 144 -6.94 16.44 -5.04
CA ASN A 144 -7.61 17.51 -4.30
C ASN A 144 -6.82 18.83 -4.42
N ASN A 145 -7.48 19.94 -4.11
CA ASN A 145 -6.90 21.27 -4.27
C ASN A 145 -5.85 21.63 -3.18
N THR A 146 -5.52 20.68 -2.29
CA THR A 146 -4.69 20.94 -1.11
C THR A 146 -3.33 20.27 -1.23
N ASN A 147 -3.18 19.00 -0.84
CA ASN A 147 -1.91 18.28 -0.74
C ASN A 147 -1.70 17.19 -1.79
N VAL A 148 -2.77 16.64 -2.40
CA VAL A 148 -2.69 15.62 -3.46
C VAL A 148 -3.02 16.28 -4.79
N ARG A 149 -2.02 16.79 -5.49
CA ARG A 149 -2.20 17.60 -6.71
C ARG A 149 -1.80 16.82 -7.95
N THR A 150 -2.25 17.27 -9.10
CA THR A 150 -1.81 16.75 -10.39
C THR A 150 -0.33 17.10 -10.66
N CYS A 151 0.29 16.44 -11.65
CA CYS A 151 1.68 16.71 -12.01
C CYS A 151 1.83 18.13 -12.59
N GLU A 152 0.83 18.60 -13.31
CA GLU A 152 0.72 19.93 -13.90
C GLU A 152 0.70 21.00 -12.78
N GLU A 153 -0.17 20.83 -11.78
CA GLU A 153 -0.25 21.75 -10.63
C GLU A 153 1.03 21.76 -9.77
N ARG A 154 1.85 20.71 -9.85
CA ARG A 154 3.13 20.59 -9.13
C ARG A 154 4.34 20.95 -9.98
N ASN A 155 4.15 21.29 -11.25
CA ASN A 155 5.21 21.59 -12.21
C ASN A 155 6.32 20.52 -12.20
N CYS A 156 5.95 19.24 -12.27
CA CYS A 156 6.92 18.13 -12.19
C CYS A 156 7.88 18.02 -13.40
N GLY A 157 7.81 18.94 -14.38
CA GLY A 157 8.47 18.84 -15.67
C GLY A 157 7.80 17.81 -16.58
N ASP A 158 8.29 17.65 -17.82
CA ASP A 158 7.82 16.64 -18.79
C ASP A 158 7.91 15.23 -18.21
N VAL A 159 6.87 14.84 -17.49
CA VAL A 159 6.55 13.44 -17.22
C VAL A 159 6.09 12.92 -18.58
N ARG A 160 7.04 12.47 -19.41
CA ARG A 160 6.75 11.95 -20.74
C ARG A 160 5.52 11.04 -20.65
N GLU A 161 4.52 11.38 -21.44
CA GLU A 161 3.15 10.84 -21.53
C GLU A 161 3.03 9.30 -21.71
N GLU A 162 4.08 8.51 -21.54
CA GLU A 162 4.04 7.05 -21.68
C GLU A 162 3.14 6.36 -20.63
N SER A 163 2.58 7.11 -19.66
CA SER A 163 1.67 6.59 -18.63
C SER A 163 0.23 7.11 -18.72
N LEU A 164 -0.10 8.02 -19.65
CA LEU A 164 -1.45 8.62 -19.73
C LEU A 164 -2.39 7.93 -20.72
N LEU A 165 -1.90 7.00 -21.54
CA LEU A 165 -2.69 6.31 -22.58
C LEU A 165 -3.08 4.85 -22.26
N PHE A 166 -2.75 4.32 -21.08
CA PHE A 166 -3.39 3.08 -20.63
C PHE A 166 -4.77 3.42 -20.07
N LEU A 167 -5.70 3.54 -21.01
CA LEU A 167 -7.15 3.53 -20.86
C LEU A 167 -7.56 2.92 -19.52
N CYS A 168 -8.09 3.77 -18.63
CA CYS A 168 -8.90 3.32 -17.50
C CYS A 168 -10.28 2.94 -18.07
N GLU A 169 -10.29 2.03 -19.05
CA GLU A 169 -11.48 1.34 -19.52
C GLU A 169 -11.72 0.19 -18.53
N ILE A 170 -12.88 0.27 -17.89
CA ILE A 170 -13.44 -0.76 -17.00
C ILE A 170 -14.10 -1.82 -17.88
#